data_AF-A0ABC9QXG2-F1
#
_entry.id   AF-A0ABC9QXG2-F1
#
_cell.length_a   1.000
_cell.length_b   1.000
_cell.length_c   1.000
_cell.angle_alpha   90.00
_cell.angle_beta   90.00
_cell.angle_gamma   90.00
#
_symmetry.space_group_name_H-M   'P 1'
#
loop_
_entity.id
_entity.type
_entity.pdbx_description
1 polymer ?
#
loop_
_entity_poly.entity_id
_entity_poly.type
_entity_poly.pdbx_seq_one_letter_code
_entity_poly.pdbx_strand_id
1 'polypeptide(L)'
;MTTTNIYDIMVKHGRMPHFNADFPLVLFWSQKGGCTSLAHWFFYQIGLFKEAIKYNSFIHNYEYDIYKNSVPYFIQVATELQLKEKHTYKLVRNPYKRAVSSFLSLIPPTTYQAS
;
A
#
# COMPACT_ATOMS: atom_id res chain seq x y z
N MET A 1 9.87 -21.56 9.26
CA MET A 1 9.36 -20.28 9.79
C MET A 1 7.96 -20.52 10.28
N THR A 2 7.67 -20.24 11.55
CA THR A 2 6.31 -20.36 12.11
C THR A 2 5.48 -19.12 11.75
N THR A 3 4.17 -19.29 11.58
CA THR A 3 3.17 -18.25 11.22
C THR A 3 3.26 -17.01 12.14
N THR A 4 3.59 -17.25 13.41
CA THR A 4 3.80 -16.22 14.44
C THR A 4 4.88 -15.21 14.04
N ASN A 5 5.98 -15.65 13.40
CA ASN A 5 7.12 -14.78 13.11
C ASN A 5 6.82 -13.75 11.99
N ILE A 6 6.11 -14.16 10.94
CA ILE A 6 5.77 -13.27 9.81
C ILE A 6 4.70 -12.26 10.23
N TYR A 7 3.69 -12.72 10.95
CA TYR A 7 2.65 -11.85 11.49
C TYR A 7 3.23 -10.74 12.40
N ASP A 8 4.14 -11.10 13.32
CA ASP A 8 4.76 -10.15 14.23
C ASP A 8 5.61 -9.10 13.49
N ILE A 9 6.37 -9.52 12.47
CA ILE A 9 7.14 -8.59 11.60
C ILE A 9 6.20 -7.63 10.90
N MET A 10 5.10 -8.13 10.34
CA MET A 10 4.15 -7.34 9.59
C MET A 10 3.46 -6.31 10.48
N VAL A 11 2.95 -6.72 11.65
CA VAL A 11 2.32 -5.81 12.63
C VAL A 11 3.32 -4.77 13.14
N LYS A 12 4.56 -5.17 13.47
CA LYS A 12 5.60 -4.27 13.98
C LYS A 12 5.99 -3.17 12.98
N HIS A 13 6.03 -3.49 11.69
CA HIS A 13 6.45 -2.53 10.66
C HIS A 13 5.28 -1.79 9.97
N GLY A 14 4.04 -2.16 10.27
CA GLY A 14 2.83 -1.38 9.98
C GLY A 14 2.50 -1.14 8.51
N ARG A 15 3.15 -1.81 7.57
CA ARG A 15 2.91 -1.64 6.12
C ARG A 15 2.64 -2.97 5.44
N MET A 16 1.35 -3.28 5.34
CA MET A 16 0.88 -4.48 4.67
C MET A 16 0.92 -4.31 3.15
N PRO A 17 1.30 -5.34 2.39
CA PRO A 17 1.14 -5.33 0.94
C PRO A 17 -0.34 -5.24 0.54
N HIS A 18 -0.60 -4.87 -0.71
CA HIS A 18 -1.92 -5.08 -1.31
C HIS A 18 -2.12 -6.57 -1.61
N PHE A 19 -3.27 -7.09 -1.20
CA PHE A 19 -3.66 -8.47 -1.36
C PHE A 19 -5.18 -8.54 -1.53
N ASN A 20 -5.64 -9.44 -2.39
CA ASN A 20 -7.03 -9.85 -2.50
C ASN A 20 -7.05 -11.34 -2.88
N ALA A 21 -7.99 -12.13 -2.37
CA ALA A 21 -8.10 -13.56 -2.64
C ALA A 21 -8.24 -13.87 -4.15
N ASP A 22 -8.97 -13.04 -4.89
CA ASP A 22 -9.25 -13.21 -6.32
C ASP A 22 -8.22 -12.53 -7.23
N PHE A 23 -7.21 -11.89 -6.65
CA PHE A 23 -6.13 -11.24 -7.38
C PHE A 23 -4.83 -12.06 -7.27
N PRO A 24 -4.10 -12.31 -8.37
CA PRO A 24 -3.02 -13.31 -8.38
C PRO A 24 -1.71 -12.84 -7.75
N LEU A 25 -1.60 -11.58 -7.32
CA LEU A 25 -0.34 -11.00 -6.84
C LEU A 25 -0.44 -10.48 -5.40
N VAL A 26 0.69 -10.55 -4.69
CA VAL A 26 0.93 -9.80 -3.46
C VAL A 26 1.86 -8.62 -3.76
N LEU A 27 1.41 -7.39 -3.50
CA LEU A 27 2.13 -6.19 -3.93
C LEU A 27 2.61 -5.34 -2.76
N PHE A 28 3.92 -5.40 -2.51
CA PHE A 28 4.58 -4.48 -1.59
C PHE A 28 4.86 -3.14 -2.25
N TRP A 29 4.84 -2.10 -1.42
CA TRP A 29 5.12 -0.74 -1.86
C TRP A 29 5.94 0.03 -0.84
N SER A 30 6.52 1.14 -1.29
CA SER A 30 7.27 2.05 -0.43
C SER A 30 6.84 3.50 -0.71
N GLN A 31 6.83 4.32 0.35
CA GLN A 31 6.51 5.74 0.22
C GLN A 31 7.43 6.41 -0.81
N LYS A 32 6.86 7.28 -1.65
CA LYS A 32 7.54 7.98 -2.76
C LYS A 32 8.15 7.07 -3.83
N GLY A 33 7.81 5.79 -3.82
CA GLY A 33 8.13 4.82 -4.86
C GLY A 33 7.08 4.70 -5.97
N GLY A 34 6.03 5.53 -5.97
CA GLY A 34 4.86 5.35 -6.83
C GLY A 34 3.71 4.57 -6.16
N CYS A 35 3.68 4.53 -4.83
CA CYS A 35 2.69 3.78 -4.05
C CYS A 35 1.24 4.22 -4.32
N THR A 36 0.99 5.51 -4.56
CA THR A 36 -0.36 6.02 -4.87
C THR A 36 -0.84 5.49 -6.20
N SER A 37 -0.03 5.57 -7.26
CA SER A 37 -0.39 5.00 -8.56
C SER A 37 -0.61 3.48 -8.50
N LEU A 38 0.21 2.77 -7.73
CA LEU A 38 0.04 1.32 -7.52
C LEU A 38 -1.27 1.00 -6.77
N ALA A 39 -1.61 1.79 -5.75
CA ALA A 39 -2.88 1.62 -5.03
C ALA A 39 -4.08 1.88 -5.94
N HIS A 40 -4.06 2.96 -6.74
CA HIS A 40 -5.10 3.24 -7.75
C HIS A 40 -5.29 2.06 -8.70
N TRP A 41 -4.20 1.56 -9.27
CA TRP A 41 -4.24 0.41 -10.17
C TRP A 41 -4.77 -0.84 -9.47
N PHE A 42 -4.27 -1.17 -8.28
CA PHE A 42 -4.72 -2.34 -7.52
C PHE A 42 -6.23 -2.29 -7.23
N PHE A 43 -6.73 -1.18 -6.68
CA PHE A 43 -8.16 -1.03 -6.39
C PHE A 43 -9.01 -1.04 -7.65
N TYR A 44 -8.47 -0.60 -8.79
CA TYR A 44 -9.14 -0.74 -10.08
C TYR A 44 -9.25 -2.20 -10.51
N GLN A 45 -8.17 -3.00 -10.37
CA GLN A 45 -8.18 -4.42 -10.72
C GLN A 45 -9.20 -5.22 -9.90
N ILE A 46 -9.36 -4.90 -8.61
CA ILE A 46 -10.30 -5.61 -7.73
C ILE A 46 -11.71 -4.99 -7.69
N GLY A 47 -12.01 -4.03 -8.56
CA GLY A 47 -13.34 -3.42 -8.68
C GLY A 47 -13.74 -2.40 -7.60
N LEU A 48 -12.84 -2.06 -6.67
CA LEU A 48 -13.11 -1.16 -5.54
C LEU A 48 -12.69 0.29 -5.78
N PHE A 49 -12.12 0.62 -6.95
CA PHE A 49 -11.59 1.96 -7.21
C PHE A 49 -12.61 3.08 -7.03
N LYS A 50 -13.83 2.91 -7.57
CA LYS A 50 -14.89 3.93 -7.48
C LYS A 50 -15.31 4.19 -6.03
N GLU A 51 -15.37 3.14 -5.21
CA GLU A 51 -15.66 3.24 -3.79
C GLU A 51 -14.52 3.98 -3.05
N ALA A 52 -13.28 3.59 -3.33
CA ALA A 52 -12.09 4.15 -2.68
C ALA A 52 -11.94 5.66 -2.92
N ILE A 53 -12.08 6.12 -4.16
CA ILE A 53 -11.99 7.55 -4.51
C ILE A 53 -13.20 8.36 -4.06
N LYS A 54 -14.37 7.74 -3.89
CA LYS A 54 -15.54 8.38 -3.29
C LYS A 54 -15.33 8.61 -1.80
N TYR A 55 -14.66 7.69 -1.11
CA TYR A 55 -14.31 7.82 0.31
C TYR A 55 -13.31 8.98 0.53
N ASN A 56 -12.23 9.02 -0.23
CA ASN A 56 -11.25 10.10 -0.15
C ASN A 56 -10.45 10.24 -1.45
N SER A 57 -10.11 11.47 -1.86
CA SER A 57 -9.25 11.71 -3.03
C SER A 57 -7.84 11.14 -2.83
N PHE A 58 -7.36 11.05 -1.59
CA PHE A 58 -6.15 10.33 -1.23
C PHE A 58 -6.47 8.87 -0.90
N ILE A 59 -6.28 8.00 -1.90
CA ILE A 59 -6.68 6.58 -1.84
C ILE A 59 -6.12 5.81 -0.64
N HIS A 60 -4.97 6.23 -0.11
CA HIS A 60 -4.34 5.56 1.03
C HIS A 60 -5.20 5.68 2.32
N ASN A 61 -6.09 6.68 2.43
CA ASN A 61 -7.03 6.73 3.55
C ASN A 61 -8.04 5.58 3.47
N TYR A 62 -8.65 5.33 2.30
CA TYR A 62 -9.50 4.15 2.11
C TYR A 62 -8.73 2.84 2.35
N GLU A 63 -7.49 2.77 1.85
CA GLU A 63 -6.62 1.61 2.04
C GLU A 63 -6.45 1.27 3.53
N TYR A 64 -6.16 2.24 4.37
CA TYR A 64 -5.87 2.02 5.79
C TYR A 64 -7.11 1.95 6.67
N ASP A 65 -8.08 2.81 6.44
CA ASP A 65 -9.22 2.99 7.34
C ASP A 65 -10.29 1.94 7.09
N ILE A 66 -10.41 1.48 5.84
CA ILE A 66 -11.46 0.56 5.38
C ILE A 66 -10.85 -0.77 4.95
N TYR A 67 -10.05 -0.77 3.88
CA TYR A 67 -9.71 -2.02 3.17
C TYR A 67 -8.82 -2.95 4.00
N LYS A 68 -7.77 -2.40 4.61
CA LYS A 68 -6.79 -3.16 5.39
C LYS A 68 -7.09 -3.17 6.88
N ASN A 69 -8.16 -2.50 7.34
CA ASN A 69 -8.46 -2.31 8.76
C ASN A 69 -9.19 -3.49 9.40
N SER A 70 -8.74 -4.71 9.18
CA SER A 70 -9.41 -5.89 9.75
C SER A 70 -8.42 -7.01 10.03
N VAL A 71 -8.46 -7.59 11.23
CA VAL A 71 -7.62 -8.75 11.60
C VAL A 71 -7.63 -9.87 10.54
N PRO A 72 -8.78 -10.23 9.93
CA PRO A 72 -8.81 -11.23 8.87
C PRO A 72 -7.90 -10.90 7.67
N TYR A 73 -7.80 -9.63 7.27
CA TYR A 73 -6.91 -9.21 6.18
C TYR A 73 -5.45 -9.56 6.50
N PHE A 74 -5.00 -9.27 7.72
CA PHE A 74 -3.62 -9.52 8.15
C PHE A 74 -3.31 -11.02 8.16
N ILE A 75 -4.23 -11.83 8.67
CA ILE A 75 -4.09 -13.30 8.70
C ILE A 75 -3.97 -13.82 7.27
N GLN A 76 -4.86 -13.39 6.36
CA GLN A 76 -4.83 -13.85 4.96
C GLN A 76 -3.52 -13.50 4.26
N VAL A 77 -3.02 -12.27 4.43
CA VAL A 77 -1.73 -11.87 3.84
C VAL A 77 -0.58 -12.69 4.42
N ALA A 78 -0.54 -12.90 5.75
CA ALA A 78 0.51 -13.67 6.39
C ALA A 78 0.51 -15.13 5.92
N THR A 79 -0.68 -15.74 5.82
CA THR A 79 -0.86 -17.10 5.28
C THR A 79 -0.39 -17.19 3.84
N GLU A 80 -0.82 -16.27 2.97
CA GLU A 80 -0.39 -16.24 1.57
C GLU A 80 1.13 -16.14 1.42
N LEU A 81 1.78 -15.25 2.18
CA LEU A 81 3.23 -15.09 2.15
C LEU A 81 3.98 -16.33 2.65
N GLN A 82 3.37 -17.10 3.56
CA GLN A 82 3.94 -18.34 4.07
C GLN A 82 3.80 -19.48 3.05
N LEU A 83 2.62 -19.60 2.43
CA LEU A 83 2.34 -20.62 1.41
C LEU A 83 3.11 -20.36 0.12
N LYS A 84 3.36 -19.08 -0.22
CA LYS A 84 4.04 -18.63 -1.43
C LYS A 84 3.34 -19.07 -2.72
N GLU A 85 2.02 -19.18 -2.68
CA GLU A 85 1.20 -19.60 -3.82
C GLU A 85 1.08 -18.47 -4.86
N LYS A 86 0.94 -17.22 -4.39
CA LYS A 86 0.90 -16.03 -5.24
C LYS A 86 2.25 -15.40 -5.47
N HIS A 87 2.45 -14.91 -6.69
CA HIS A 87 3.65 -14.14 -7.03
C HIS A 87 3.69 -12.84 -6.24
N THR A 88 4.84 -12.59 -5.62
CA THR A 88 5.04 -11.43 -4.76
C THR A 88 6.01 -10.45 -5.41
N TYR A 89 5.59 -9.19 -5.52
CA TYR A 89 6.40 -8.12 -6.11
C TYR A 89 6.49 -6.92 -5.18
N LYS A 90 7.58 -6.16 -5.29
CA LYS A 90 7.76 -4.90 -4.57
C LYS A 90 8.05 -3.77 -5.53
N LEU A 91 7.22 -2.73 -5.49
CA LEU A 91 7.49 -1.50 -6.23
C LEU A 91 8.62 -0.72 -5.54
N VAL A 92 9.73 -0.58 -6.25
CA VAL A 92 10.92 0.16 -5.83
C VAL A 92 11.24 1.26 -6.82
N ARG A 93 11.96 2.28 -6.34
CA ARG A 93 12.45 3.42 -7.12
C ARG A 93 13.91 3.67 -6.76
N ASN A 94 14.67 4.23 -7.70
CA ASN A 94 16.04 4.70 -7.44
C ASN A 94 16.10 5.49 -6.12
N PRO A 95 17.00 5.12 -5.18
CA PRO A 95 17.01 5.65 -3.82
C PRO A 95 17.30 7.15 -3.78
N TYR A 96 18.18 7.67 -4.63
CA TYR A 96 18.49 9.11 -4.70
C TYR A 96 17.27 9.91 -5.16
N LYS A 97 16.59 9.46 -6.22
CA LYS A 97 15.35 10.09 -6.69
C LYS A 97 14.23 10.01 -5.66
N ARG A 98 14.15 8.90 -4.91
CA ARG A 98 13.17 8.73 -3.81
C ARG A 98 13.46 9.71 -2.67
N ALA A 99 14.71 9.87 -2.26
CA ALA A 99 15.11 10.80 -1.19
C ALA A 99 14.72 12.25 -1.50
N VAL A 100 15.01 12.72 -2.73
CA VAL A 100 14.60 14.05 -3.19
C VAL A 100 13.08 14.20 -3.15
N SER A 101 12.33 13.21 -3.65
CA SER A 101 10.86 13.24 -3.63
C SER A 101 10.28 13.25 -2.21
N SER A 102 10.91 12.56 -1.25
CA SER A 102 10.54 12.62 0.16
C SER A 102 10.80 14.00 0.75
N PHE A 103 11.97 14.59 0.48
CA PHE A 103 12.31 15.92 0.95
C PHE A 103 11.32 16.98 0.43
N LEU A 104 11.08 17.01 -0.88
CA LEU A 104 10.16 17.98 -1.50
C LEU A 104 8.74 17.88 -0.95
N SER A 105 8.32 16.72 -0.44
CA SER A 105 6.97 16.56 0.11
C SER A 105 6.74 17.15 1.49
N LEU A 106 7.83 17.53 2.16
CA LEU A 106 7.77 18.27 3.42
C LEU A 106 7.69 19.77 3.18
N ILE A 107 7.94 20.23 1.94
CA ILE A 107 7.84 21.63 1.57
C ILE A 107 6.35 21.94 1.34
N PRO A 108 5.79 22.93 2.05
CA PRO A 108 4.39 23.31 1.86
C PRO A 108 4.17 23.83 0.43
N PRO A 109 2.95 23.69 -0.12
CA PRO A 109 2.60 24.34 -1.37
C PRO A 109 2.89 25.84 -1.23
N THR A 110 3.53 26.45 -2.22
CA THR A 110 3.63 27.91 -2.28
C THR A 110 2.21 28.45 -2.35
N THR A 111 1.75 29.07 -1.25
CA THR A 111 0.54 29.89 -1.26
C THR A 111 0.80 31.03 -2.22
N TYR A 112 0.34 30.90 -3.47
CA TYR A 112 0.24 32.04 -4.36
C TYR A 112 -0.89 32.91 -3.79
N GLN A 113 -0.55 33.86 -2.93
CA GLN A 113 -1.45 34.96 -2.62
C GLN A 113 -1.54 35.81 -3.88
N ALA A 114 -2.54 35.53 -4.72
CA ALA A 114 -2.98 36.49 -5.71
C ALA A 114 -3.57 37.68 -4.93
N SER A 115 -2.81 38.78 -4.93
CA SER A 115 -3.20 40.10 -4.44
C SER A 115 -4.42 40.63 -5.18
#